data_AF-A0A0F9ELF0-F1
#
_entry.id   AF-A0A0F9ELF0-F1
#
_cell.length_a   1.000
_cell.length_b   1.000
_cell.length_c   1.000
_cell.angle_alpha   90.00
_cell.angle_beta   90.00
_cell.angle_gamma   90.00
#
_symmetry.space_group_name_H-M   'P 1'
#
loop_
_entity.id
_entity.type
_entity.pdbx_description
1 polymer ?
#
loop_
_entity_poly.entity_id
_entity_poly.type
_entity_poly.pdbx_seq_one_letter_code
_entity_poly.pdbx_strand_id
1 'polypeptide(L)'
;MSEPTSALGFYDLLLRIAEKAGMAYYGSAGQGKAIAPVDVFNLDKCKRIINDGFRLFVASPPAQGWLWQERMAEITLAVTVNGTATSGSSTTLVDTTNRDEADDYFNDWLLTITAGTGVGESA
;
A
#
# COMPACT_ATOMS: atom_id res chain seq x y z
N MET A 1 7.66 24.73 7.94
CA MET A 1 6.40 24.46 8.65
C MET A 1 6.43 22.98 8.99
N SER A 2 6.89 22.62 10.20
CA SER A 2 6.93 21.23 10.66
C SER A 2 5.49 20.81 10.88
N GLU A 3 5.00 19.76 10.21
CA GLU A 3 3.77 19.14 10.65
C GLU A 3 4.00 18.67 12.09
N PRO A 4 3.16 19.08 13.05
CA PRO A 4 3.19 18.45 14.35
C PRO A 4 2.69 17.03 14.12
N THR A 5 3.55 16.04 14.30
CA THR A 5 3.17 14.63 14.45
C THR A 5 2.34 14.50 15.74
N SER A 6 1.09 14.99 15.70
CA SER A 6 0.08 14.79 16.75
C SER A 6 -0.47 13.38 16.69
N ALA A 7 0.39 12.39 16.42
CA ALA A 7 0.04 10.99 16.31
C ALA A 7 -0.16 10.43 17.72
N LEU A 8 -1.29 10.79 18.33
CA LEU A 8 -1.79 10.07 19.50
C LEU A 8 -1.91 8.60 19.13
N GLY A 9 -1.27 7.73 19.91
CA GLY A 9 -1.39 6.30 19.74
C GLY A 9 -2.75 5.79 20.21
N PHE A 10 -3.05 4.53 19.91
CA PHE A 10 -4.25 3.86 20.42
C PHE A 10 -4.34 3.92 21.96
N TYR A 11 -3.20 3.80 22.63
CA TYR A 11 -3.12 3.89 24.09
C TYR A 11 -3.51 5.28 24.60
N ASP A 12 -3.10 6.34 23.93
CA ASP A 12 -3.44 7.72 24.32
C ASP A 12 -4.93 8.00 24.10
N LEU A 13 -5.51 7.45 23.04
CA LEU A 13 -6.95 7.52 22.79
C LEU A 13 -7.73 6.77 23.88
N LEU A 14 -7.27 5.59 24.26
CA LEU A 14 -7.87 4.77 25.31
C LEU A 14 -7.81 5.47 26.67
N LEU A 15 -6.66 6.06 27.01
CA LEU A 15 -6.51 6.86 28.22
C LEU A 15 -7.49 8.04 28.23
N ARG A 16 -7.57 8.80 27.13
CA ARG A 16 -8.42 9.98 27.02
C ARG A 16 -9.91 9.66 27.12
N ILE A 17 -10.34 8.52 26.57
CA ILE A 17 -11.72 8.02 26.72
C ILE A 17 -11.97 7.56 28.13
N ALA A 18 -11.03 6.84 28.74
CA ALA A 18 -11.15 6.39 30.12
C ALA A 18 -11.27 7.57 31.09
N GLU A 19 -10.49 8.64 30.91
CA GLU A 19 -10.60 9.87 31.70
C GLU A 19 -11.97 10.55 31.51
N LYS A 20 -12.39 10.76 30.26
CA LYS A 20 -13.66 11.44 29.95
C LYS A 20 -14.88 10.67 30.42
N ALA A 21 -14.83 9.35 30.41
CA ALA A 21 -15.92 8.50 30.85
C ALA A 21 -15.88 8.16 32.34
N GLY A 22 -14.89 8.68 33.10
CA GLY A 22 -14.74 8.38 34.52
C GLY A 22 -14.34 6.94 34.83
N MET A 23 -13.74 6.24 33.85
CA MET A 23 -13.31 4.83 33.94
C MET A 23 -11.80 4.68 34.10
N ALA A 24 -11.04 5.77 34.12
CA ALA A 24 -9.60 5.74 34.30
C ALA A 24 -9.22 5.20 35.70
N TYR A 25 -8.10 4.48 35.76
CA TYR A 25 -7.56 3.99 37.02
C TYR A 25 -6.50 4.97 37.55
N TYR A 26 -6.59 5.31 38.84
CA TYR A 26 -5.73 6.30 39.51
C TYR A 26 -4.88 5.68 40.64
N GLY A 27 -4.63 4.38 40.59
CA GLY A 27 -4.00 3.66 41.70
C GLY A 27 -4.98 3.34 42.83
N SER A 28 -4.59 2.44 43.73
CA SER A 28 -5.44 1.97 44.85
C SER A 28 -5.85 3.07 45.85
N ALA A 29 -5.10 4.16 45.91
CA ALA A 29 -5.36 5.32 46.76
C ALA A 29 -5.83 6.58 45.99
N GLY A 30 -6.09 6.47 44.69
CA GLY A 30 -6.54 7.62 43.87
C GLY A 30 -5.50 8.72 43.64
N GLN A 31 -4.22 8.44 43.93
CA GLN A 31 -3.12 9.43 43.89
C GLN A 31 -2.21 9.29 42.65
N GLY A 32 -2.43 8.28 41.82
CA GLY A 32 -1.65 8.01 40.62
C GLY A 32 -2.09 8.85 39.41
N LYS A 33 -1.21 8.97 38.42
CA LYS A 33 -1.59 9.44 37.08
C LYS A 33 -2.68 8.52 36.51
N ALA A 34 -3.62 9.10 35.76
CA ALA A 34 -4.60 8.33 35.04
C ALA A 34 -3.89 7.30 34.14
N ILE A 35 -4.32 6.05 34.24
CA ILE A 35 -3.92 4.99 33.31
C ILE A 35 -5.18 4.32 32.75
N ALA A 36 -4.96 3.50 31.71
CA ALA A 36 -5.98 2.61 31.16
C ALA A 36 -6.71 1.83 32.27
N PRO A 37 -8.02 1.55 32.12
CA PRO A 37 -8.76 0.77 33.10
C PRO A 37 -8.11 -0.61 33.29
N VAL A 38 -7.90 -1.00 34.54
CA VAL A 38 -7.32 -2.31 34.90
C VAL A 38 -8.37 -3.41 34.92
N ASP A 39 -9.64 -3.06 35.13
CA ASP A 39 -10.73 -4.01 35.12
C ASP A 39 -11.15 -4.35 33.68
N VAL A 40 -11.44 -5.62 33.46
CA VAL A 40 -11.74 -6.17 32.12
C VAL A 40 -13.00 -5.53 31.52
N PHE A 41 -13.97 -5.16 32.35
CA PHE A 41 -15.26 -4.62 31.91
C PHE A 41 -15.14 -3.20 31.37
N ASN A 42 -14.52 -2.28 32.11
CA ASN A 42 -14.31 -0.91 31.68
C ASN A 42 -13.31 -0.85 30.53
N LEU A 43 -12.30 -1.73 30.51
CA LEU A 43 -11.39 -1.84 29.38
C LEU A 43 -12.14 -2.25 28.10
N ASP A 44 -13.04 -3.23 28.17
CA ASP A 44 -13.88 -3.64 27.03
C ASP A 44 -14.80 -2.50 26.57
N LYS A 45 -15.43 -1.78 27.50
CA LYS A 45 -16.24 -0.59 27.18
C LYS A 45 -15.44 0.47 26.44
N CYS A 46 -14.25 0.83 26.92
CA CYS A 46 -13.39 1.81 26.25
C CYS A 46 -13.05 1.34 24.82
N LYS A 47 -12.70 0.06 24.64
CA LYS A 47 -12.41 -0.51 23.31
C LYS A 47 -13.61 -0.45 22.37
N ARG A 48 -14.82 -0.73 22.86
CA ARG A 48 -16.06 -0.62 22.07
C ARG A 48 -16.29 0.81 21.59
N ILE A 49 -16.18 1.80 22.49
CA ILE A 49 -16.35 3.21 22.15
C ILE A 49 -15.34 3.64 21.08
N ILE A 50 -14.08 3.22 21.20
CA ILE A 50 -13.04 3.50 20.19
C ILE A 50 -13.42 2.89 18.84
N ASN A 51 -13.78 1.61 18.83
CA ASN A 51 -14.14 0.91 17.60
C ASN A 51 -15.38 1.50 16.93
N ASP A 52 -16.37 1.92 17.71
CA ASP A 52 -17.57 2.58 17.20
C ASP A 52 -17.23 3.97 16.63
N GLY A 53 -16.32 4.71 17.26
CA GLY A 53 -15.76 5.95 16.72
C GLY A 53 -15.06 5.74 15.37
N PHE A 54 -14.23 4.71 15.24
CA PHE A 54 -13.60 4.36 13.97
C PHE A 54 -14.63 3.96 12.91
N ARG A 55 -15.65 3.18 13.27
CA ARG A 55 -16.74 2.82 12.34
C ARG A 55 -17.49 4.04 11.85
N LEU A 56 -17.83 4.97 12.75
CA LEU A 56 -18.52 6.22 12.41
C LEU A 56 -17.66 7.11 11.51
N PHE A 57 -16.36 7.23 11.80
CA PHE A 57 -15.41 7.96 10.97
C PHE A 57 -15.37 7.37 9.56
N VAL A 58 -15.16 6.06 9.43
CA VAL A 58 -15.12 5.40 8.12
C VAL A 58 -16.46 5.51 7.39
N ALA A 59 -17.58 5.40 8.09
CA ALA A 59 -18.93 5.45 7.51
C ALA A 59 -19.43 6.86 7.16
N SER A 60 -18.78 7.91 7.68
CA SER A 60 -19.17 9.32 7.47
C SER A 60 -18.11 10.06 6.67
N PRO A 61 -17.93 9.74 5.37
CA PRO A 61 -16.95 10.44 4.55
C PRO A 61 -17.33 11.91 4.33
N PRO A 62 -16.35 12.80 4.09
CA PRO A 62 -16.60 14.13 3.57
C PRO A 62 -17.20 14.05 2.15
N ALA A 63 -17.66 15.19 1.60
CA ALA A 63 -18.36 15.21 0.31
C ALA A 63 -17.54 14.60 -0.85
N GLN A 64 -16.21 14.68 -0.80
CA GLN A 64 -15.30 14.09 -1.77
C GLN A 64 -14.87 12.64 -1.45
N GLY A 65 -15.41 12.01 -0.42
CA GLY A 65 -14.96 10.68 0.00
C GLY A 65 -13.66 10.70 0.82
N TRP A 66 -13.25 9.55 1.33
CA TRP A 66 -11.96 9.38 1.97
C TRP A 66 -10.88 9.14 0.90
N LEU A 67 -9.91 10.06 0.75
CA LEU A 67 -8.84 9.93 -0.25
C LEU A 67 -8.00 8.64 -0.10
N TRP A 68 -7.90 8.10 1.12
CA TRP A 68 -7.22 6.82 1.39
C TRP A 68 -8.05 5.59 1.01
N GLN A 69 -9.36 5.76 0.76
CA GLN A 69 -10.20 4.71 0.16
C GLN A 69 -10.11 4.70 -1.36
N GLU A 70 -9.62 5.78 -1.96
CA GLU A 70 -9.40 5.83 -3.41
C GLU A 70 -8.11 5.10 -3.79
N ARG A 71 -8.11 4.49 -4.97
CA ARG A 71 -6.93 3.84 -5.53
C ARG A 71 -5.87 4.91 -5.82
N MET A 72 -4.87 5.03 -4.96
CA MET A 72 -3.81 6.04 -5.07
C MET A 72 -2.92 5.89 -6.31
N ALA A 73 -2.73 4.66 -6.81
CA ALA A 73 -1.99 4.38 -8.03
C ALA A 73 -2.38 3.03 -8.63
N GLU A 74 -2.29 2.93 -9.96
CA GLU A 74 -2.28 1.67 -10.70
C GLU A 74 -0.92 1.55 -11.39
N ILE A 75 -0.26 0.41 -11.20
CA ILE A 75 1.03 0.13 -11.79
C ILE A 75 0.87 -1.08 -12.70
N THR A 76 1.09 -0.88 -13.99
CA THR A 76 1.22 -1.97 -14.97
C THR A 76 2.70 -2.20 -15.19
N LEU A 77 3.20 -3.36 -14.77
CA LEU A 77 4.58 -3.77 -15.00
C LEU A 77 4.65 -4.58 -16.30
N ALA A 78 5.50 -4.16 -17.23
CA ALA A 78 5.80 -4.92 -18.44
C ALA A 78 7.25 -5.43 -18.37
N VAL A 79 7.45 -6.68 -18.78
CA VAL A 79 8.79 -7.26 -18.91
C VAL A 79 9.31 -6.93 -20.30
N THR A 80 10.44 -6.23 -20.36
CA THR A 80 11.15 -5.96 -21.62
C THR A 80 12.42 -6.80 -21.67
N VAL A 81 12.56 -7.62 -22.71
CA VAL A 81 13.80 -8.33 -23.04
C VAL A 81 14.46 -7.58 -24.19
N ASN A 82 15.76 -7.32 -24.10
CA ASN A 82 16.54 -6.69 -25.17
C ASN A 82 17.71 -7.57 -25.59
N GLY A 83 18.18 -7.39 -26.82
CA GLY A 83 19.29 -8.13 -27.39
C GLY A 83 19.62 -7.63 -28.79
N THR A 84 20.75 -8.07 -29.31
CA THR A 84 21.20 -7.76 -30.69
C THR A 84 21.10 -9.03 -31.51
N ALA A 85 20.33 -9.00 -32.60
CA ALA A 85 20.25 -10.15 -33.51
C ALA A 85 21.64 -10.50 -34.06
N THR A 86 21.94 -11.80 -34.11
CA THR A 86 23.23 -12.31 -34.60
C THR A 86 23.29 -12.25 -36.14
N SER A 87 22.17 -12.50 -36.82
CA SER A 87 22.02 -12.35 -38.27
C SER A 87 20.56 -12.13 -38.67
N GLY A 88 20.29 -11.87 -39.95
CA GLY A 88 18.93 -11.70 -40.46
C GLY A 88 18.83 -11.87 -41.97
N SER A 89 17.60 -12.08 -42.45
CA SER A 89 17.18 -12.13 -43.85
C SER A 89 15.94 -11.26 -44.04
N SER A 90 15.42 -11.19 -45.26
CA SER A 90 14.26 -10.36 -45.64
C SER A 90 13.01 -10.54 -44.76
N THR A 91 12.84 -11.71 -44.15
CA THR A 91 11.64 -12.05 -43.36
C THR A 91 11.97 -12.70 -42.00
N THR A 92 13.25 -12.75 -41.61
CA THR A 92 13.68 -13.48 -40.41
C THR A 92 14.82 -12.77 -39.71
N LEU A 93 14.75 -12.63 -38.39
CA LEU A 93 15.89 -12.28 -37.54
C LEU A 93 16.32 -13.53 -36.77
N VAL A 94 17.62 -13.78 -36.71
CA VAL A 94 18.20 -14.93 -36.03
C VAL A 94 19.09 -14.42 -34.92
N ASP A 95 18.77 -14.79 -33.69
CA ASP A 95 19.61 -14.53 -32.53
C ASP A 95 20.06 -15.85 -31.89
N THR A 96 21.34 -16.18 -32.04
CA THR A 96 21.92 -17.45 -31.57
C THR A 96 22.90 -17.25 -30.43
N THR A 97 23.13 -16.01 -30.00
CA THR A 97 24.11 -15.72 -28.96
C THR A 97 23.38 -15.57 -27.62
N ASN A 98 23.64 -16.49 -26.69
CA ASN A 98 23.07 -16.49 -25.33
C ASN A 98 21.53 -16.54 -25.28
N ARG A 99 20.93 -17.51 -25.98
CA ARG A 99 19.51 -17.81 -25.90
C ARG A 99 19.28 -19.18 -25.26
N ASP A 100 18.51 -19.19 -24.18
CA ASP A 100 18.09 -20.40 -23.45
C ASP A 100 16.59 -20.68 -23.64
N GLU A 101 15.88 -19.75 -24.28
CA GLU A 101 14.45 -19.83 -24.55
C GLU A 101 14.14 -20.94 -25.58
N ALA A 102 13.00 -21.61 -25.41
CA ALA A 102 12.54 -22.65 -26.35
C ALA A 102 12.10 -22.06 -27.70
N ASP A 103 11.93 -22.92 -28.70
CA ASP A 103 11.31 -22.56 -29.98
C ASP A 103 9.93 -21.89 -29.74
N ASP A 104 9.56 -20.94 -30.60
CA ASP A 104 8.32 -20.15 -30.53
C ASP A 104 8.14 -19.21 -29.32
N TYR A 105 9.11 -19.09 -28.41
CA TYR A 105 8.98 -18.31 -27.17
C TYR A 105 8.52 -16.84 -27.38
N PHE A 106 8.90 -16.21 -28.50
CA PHE A 106 8.59 -14.81 -28.80
C PHE A 106 7.40 -14.61 -29.77
N ASN A 107 6.67 -15.67 -30.17
CA ASN A 107 5.67 -15.57 -31.25
C ASN A 107 4.50 -14.62 -30.97
N ASP A 108 4.18 -14.36 -29.69
CA ASP A 108 3.12 -13.43 -29.28
C ASP A 108 3.65 -12.09 -28.76
N TRP A 109 4.96 -11.84 -28.88
CA TRP A 109 5.59 -10.63 -28.40
C TRP A 109 5.64 -9.57 -29.50
N LEU A 110 5.49 -8.30 -29.12
CA LEU A 110 5.77 -7.19 -30.01
C LEU A 110 7.29 -6.96 -30.05
N LEU A 111 7.92 -7.21 -31.20
CA LEU A 111 9.33 -6.90 -31.41
C LEU A 111 9.48 -5.47 -31.97
N THR A 112 10.43 -4.71 -31.44
CA THR A 112 10.73 -3.35 -31.92
C THR A 112 12.22 -3.23 -32.22
N ILE A 113 12.57 -2.88 -33.46
CA ILE A 113 13.96 -2.66 -33.89
C ILE A 113 14.36 -1.23 -33.56
N THR A 114 15.25 -1.06 -32.58
CA THR A 114 15.67 0.27 -32.08
C THR A 114 16.95 0.81 -32.75
N ALA A 115 17.76 -0.06 -33.34
CA ALA A 115 19.00 0.29 -34.05
C ALA A 115 19.39 -0.80 -35.09
N GLY A 116 20.11 -0.42 -36.16
CA GLY A 116 20.55 -1.33 -37.23
C GLY A 116 20.07 -0.94 -38.64
N THR A 117 20.24 -1.84 -39.61
CA THR A 117 19.83 -1.60 -41.02
C THR A 117 18.32 -1.80 -41.26
N GLY A 118 17.58 -2.32 -40.27
CA GLY A 118 16.13 -2.45 -40.28
C GLY A 118 15.41 -1.46 -39.35
N VAL A 119 16.04 -0.33 -39.02
CA VAL A 119 15.44 0.67 -38.11
C VAL A 119 14.19 1.29 -38.74
N GLY A 120 13.09 1.24 -38.00
CA GLY A 120 11.78 1.73 -38.44
C GLY A 120 10.86 0.66 -39.01
N GLU A 121 11.34 -0.59 -39.16
CA GLU A 121 10.54 -1.74 -39.57
C GLU A 121 9.83 -2.37 -38.35
N SER A 122 8.56 -2.75 -38.54
CA SER A 122 7.76 -3.49 -37.55
C SER A 122 7.33 -4.83 -38.14
N ALA A 123 7.50 -5.91 -37.38
CA ALA A 123 6.93 -7.22 -37.71
C ALA A 123 5.52 -7.35 -37.15
#